data_AF-A0AAE1ZA34-F1
#
_entry.id   AF-A0AAE1ZA34-F1
#
_cell.length_a   1.000
_cell.length_b   1.000
_cell.length_c   1.000
_cell.angle_alpha   90.00
_cell.angle_beta   90.00
_cell.angle_gamma   90.00
#
_symmetry.space_group_name_H-M   'P 1'
#
loop_
_entity.id
_entity.type
_entity.pdbx_description
1 polymer ?
#
loop_
_entity_poly.entity_id
_entity_poly.type
_entity_poly.pdbx_seq_one_letter_code
_entity_poly.pdbx_strand_id
1 'polypeptide(L)'
;LQQKSELKNHASEEVTYQVACGLVRLPQPDNFKTSDPVITQVLVVVVFEPVFPENLTVLSGSTQSYTFITGIRISDQPISVTEHDLIQFKSDLGVVAKERTRLESLITSELVFALSYPENELRKEHTDAWNFLWTSGITISHSYAPGAVNPKDINTTLYYLASNTPDLLLTQSSVNNSVINDYKIQYRDYDQCFRGMYTLRRCNLYIKYEELIDVHRASVLQSWRHTLNDGGCEKLLQTGVYGFHQAVLRSIGSFYVSYDHISFNYPYDSLYRDIIFRRIQLNKPGIYANFEIRLLSREGSISSPHLMAVELSVWRSPSLSMLLPTSIHSRLSEDMYDNKHINQAINFFIKLENDAFNDSLYVCPAACHSTPVPVKFTRLIVPFTISIPPTALMYLGSELKDLIKYSHTLRFVEVYDGPAPRHDIITMHRHGHAFGGLPWLFWISLVLLIAIFHMFFCKIIYNELRNKNQISEPRDSWRLPRYASDLISSTAFETRGISNTHISRRRITELDTVP
;
A
#
# COMPACT_ATOMS: atom_id res chain seq x y z
N LEU A 1 -3.34 -30.49 -28.86
CA LEU A 1 -3.43 -31.96 -28.98
C LEU A 1 -3.08 -32.51 -27.61
N GLN A 2 -4.00 -33.16 -26.90
CA GLN A 2 -3.76 -33.72 -25.57
C GLN A 2 -3.45 -35.21 -25.66
N GLN A 3 -2.46 -35.68 -24.92
CA GLN A 3 -2.13 -37.09 -24.69
C GLN A 3 -2.08 -37.29 -23.17
N LYS A 4 -2.62 -38.41 -22.67
CA LYS A 4 -2.79 -38.70 -21.25
C LYS A 4 -2.02 -39.96 -20.86
N SER A 5 -1.31 -39.94 -19.73
CA SER A 5 -0.69 -41.10 -19.08
C SER A 5 -0.99 -41.08 -17.57
N GLU A 6 -1.28 -42.23 -16.97
CA GLU A 6 -1.70 -42.36 -15.56
C GLU A 6 -0.54 -42.79 -14.65
N LEU A 7 -0.43 -42.17 -13.46
CA LEU A 7 0.48 -42.56 -12.37
C LEU A 7 -0.34 -42.88 -11.10
N LYS A 8 -0.02 -44.00 -10.42
CA LYS A 8 -0.70 -44.47 -9.19
C LYS A 8 0.19 -44.32 -7.95
N ASN A 9 -0.41 -44.01 -6.79
CA ASN A 9 0.29 -43.79 -5.52
C ASN A 9 -0.26 -44.65 -4.37
N HIS A 10 0.62 -45.05 -3.43
CA HIS A 10 0.30 -45.81 -2.22
C HIS A 10 0.14 -44.89 -0.98
N ALA A 11 -1.04 -44.32 -0.76
CA ALA A 11 -1.53 -43.87 0.55
C ALA A 11 -3.05 -43.64 0.50
N SER A 12 -3.72 -43.75 1.65
CA SER A 12 -5.17 -43.98 1.82
C SER A 12 -6.08 -43.05 1.00
N GLU A 13 -6.93 -43.66 0.16
CA GLU A 13 -7.79 -43.08 -0.88
C GLU A 13 -7.00 -42.53 -2.10
N GLU A 14 -6.81 -43.42 -3.09
CA GLU A 14 -6.01 -43.24 -4.30
C GLU A 14 -6.49 -42.07 -5.18
N VAL A 15 -5.91 -40.87 -4.99
CA VAL A 15 -5.94 -39.84 -6.05
C VAL A 15 -4.91 -40.23 -7.10
N THR A 16 -5.39 -40.62 -8.29
CA THR A 16 -4.51 -40.87 -9.44
C THR A 16 -4.18 -39.55 -10.14
N TYR A 17 -3.01 -39.49 -10.77
CA TYR A 17 -2.57 -38.30 -11.51
C TYR A 17 -2.44 -38.63 -12.98
N GLN A 18 -2.83 -37.68 -13.83
CA GLN A 18 -2.59 -37.75 -15.27
C GLN A 18 -1.61 -36.67 -15.71
N VAL A 19 -0.70 -37.00 -16.61
CA VAL A 19 0.16 -36.02 -17.30
C VAL A 19 -0.52 -35.62 -18.60
N ALA A 20 -0.71 -34.33 -18.79
CA ALA A 20 -1.26 -33.72 -20.00
C ALA A 20 -0.21 -32.80 -20.62
N CYS A 21 -0.03 -32.89 -21.94
CA CYS A 21 0.84 -32.00 -22.69
C CYS A 21 0.06 -31.16 -23.70
N GLY A 22 0.56 -29.96 -23.98
CA GLY A 22 -0.02 -28.99 -24.89
C GLY A 22 1.02 -28.07 -25.51
N LEU A 23 0.59 -27.32 -26.53
CA LEU A 23 1.39 -26.31 -27.20
C LEU A 23 0.69 -24.95 -27.07
N VAL A 24 1.42 -23.94 -26.61
CA VAL A 24 0.97 -22.55 -26.59
C VAL A 24 1.64 -21.82 -27.73
N ARG A 25 0.85 -21.30 -28.66
CA ARG A 25 1.36 -20.48 -29.78
C ARG A 25 1.64 -19.07 -29.29
N LEU A 26 2.82 -18.56 -29.61
CA LEU A 26 3.18 -17.17 -29.33
C LEU A 26 2.74 -16.26 -30.48
N PRO A 27 2.42 -14.98 -30.18
CA PRO A 27 2.17 -13.98 -31.22
C PRO A 27 3.40 -13.86 -32.13
N GLN A 28 3.19 -13.83 -33.45
CA GLN A 28 4.28 -13.64 -34.41
C GLN A 28 4.87 -12.22 -34.25
N PRO A 29 6.21 -12.07 -34.26
CA PRO A 29 6.84 -10.77 -34.40
C PRO A 29 6.49 -10.15 -35.77
N ASP A 30 6.23 -8.84 -35.81
CA ASP A 30 5.87 -8.07 -37.02
C ASP A 30 6.91 -8.16 -38.18
N ASN A 31 8.11 -8.69 -37.91
CA ASN A 31 9.23 -8.78 -38.85
C ASN A 31 9.45 -10.17 -39.50
N PHE A 32 8.48 -11.08 -39.46
CA PHE A 32 8.61 -12.36 -40.16
C PHE A 32 8.52 -12.18 -41.67
N LYS A 33 9.63 -12.41 -42.38
CA LYS A 33 9.64 -12.48 -43.85
C LYS A 33 9.00 -13.79 -44.29
N THR A 34 8.04 -13.71 -45.20
CA THR A 34 7.24 -14.82 -45.78
C THR A 34 8.01 -15.89 -46.56
N SER A 35 9.35 -15.88 -46.52
CA SER A 35 10.21 -16.81 -47.26
C SER A 35 10.79 -17.96 -46.42
N ASP A 36 10.61 -17.96 -45.10
CA ASP A 36 11.11 -19.04 -44.24
C ASP A 36 10.07 -20.16 -44.04
N PRO A 37 10.49 -21.44 -43.94
CA PRO A 37 9.60 -22.59 -43.69
C PRO A 37 9.01 -22.61 -42.27
N VAL A 38 9.40 -21.66 -41.42
CA VAL A 38 8.98 -21.52 -40.02
C VAL A 38 7.65 -20.80 -39.96
N ILE A 39 6.63 -21.46 -39.43
CA ILE A 39 5.26 -20.93 -39.38
C ILE A 39 5.04 -20.13 -38.10
N THR A 40 5.54 -20.59 -36.96
CA THR A 40 5.24 -19.96 -35.68
C THR A 40 6.25 -20.37 -34.60
N GLN A 41 6.23 -19.67 -33.47
CA GLN A 41 6.93 -20.06 -32.26
C GLN A 41 5.94 -20.65 -31.27
N VAL A 42 6.29 -21.79 -30.68
CA VAL A 42 5.47 -22.47 -29.68
C VAL A 42 6.23 -22.68 -28.39
N LEU A 43 5.50 -22.68 -27.28
CA LEU A 43 5.96 -23.19 -26.00
C LEU A 43 5.34 -24.55 -25.77
N VAL A 44 6.14 -25.51 -25.33
CA VAL A 44 5.66 -26.81 -24.87
C VAL A 44 5.26 -26.66 -23.41
N VAL A 45 4.03 -27.05 -23.09
CA VAL A 45 3.51 -27.03 -21.72
C VAL A 45 3.16 -28.45 -21.34
N VAL A 46 3.70 -28.90 -20.21
CA VAL A 46 3.36 -30.18 -19.59
C VAL A 46 2.78 -29.87 -18.22
N VAL A 47 1.65 -30.50 -17.91
CA VAL A 47 0.91 -30.34 -16.66
C VAL A 47 0.68 -31.73 -16.09
N PHE A 48 0.87 -31.93 -14.80
CA PHE A 48 0.22 -33.04 -14.12
C PHE A 48 -0.99 -32.51 -13.36
N GLU A 49 -2.10 -33.21 -13.44
CA GLU A 49 -3.33 -32.86 -12.75
C GLU A 49 -3.94 -34.08 -12.08
N PRO A 50 -4.64 -33.88 -10.95
CA PRO A 50 -5.35 -34.96 -10.28
C PRO A 50 -6.52 -35.44 -11.14
N VAL A 51 -6.77 -36.73 -11.14
CA VAL A 51 -7.99 -37.32 -11.67
C VAL A 51 -9.00 -37.36 -10.54
N PHE A 52 -10.04 -36.52 -10.64
CA PHE A 52 -11.05 -36.41 -9.60
C PHE A 52 -11.98 -37.64 -9.60
N PRO A 53 -12.26 -38.24 -8.43
CA PRO A 53 -13.24 -39.30 -8.32
C PRO A 53 -14.64 -38.76 -8.64
N GLU A 54 -15.46 -39.58 -9.32
CA GLU A 54 -16.82 -39.16 -9.73
C GLU A 54 -17.75 -38.90 -8.54
N ASN A 55 -17.54 -39.61 -7.42
CA ASN A 55 -18.35 -39.50 -6.21
C ASN A 55 -17.45 -39.38 -4.98
N LEU A 56 -17.81 -38.47 -4.06
CA LEU A 56 -17.18 -38.31 -2.74
C LEU A 56 -18.20 -38.67 -1.67
N THR A 57 -17.91 -39.67 -0.84
CA THR A 57 -18.81 -40.10 0.24
C THR A 57 -18.40 -39.46 1.56
N VAL A 58 -19.20 -38.52 2.08
CA VAL A 58 -18.95 -37.87 3.38
C VAL A 58 -19.92 -38.44 4.43
N LEU A 59 -19.37 -38.97 5.53
CA LEU A 59 -20.19 -39.53 6.61
C LEU A 59 -20.90 -38.41 7.39
N SER A 60 -22.11 -38.69 7.88
CA SER A 60 -22.87 -37.75 8.71
C SER A 60 -22.08 -37.35 9.95
N GLY A 61 -21.95 -36.03 10.19
CA GLY A 61 -21.19 -35.50 11.32
C GLY A 61 -19.66 -35.57 11.17
N SER A 62 -19.14 -36.02 10.03
CA SER A 62 -17.71 -36.07 9.74
C SER A 62 -17.27 -34.89 8.86
N THR A 63 -15.99 -34.55 8.92
CA THR A 63 -15.32 -33.62 7.99
C THR A 63 -14.26 -34.40 7.25
N GLN A 64 -14.28 -34.36 5.92
CA GLN A 64 -13.27 -34.97 5.06
C GLN A 64 -12.59 -33.87 4.25
N SER A 65 -11.27 -33.92 4.16
CA SER A 65 -10.45 -32.93 3.44
C SER A 65 -9.68 -33.64 2.34
N TYR A 66 -9.65 -33.04 1.16
CA TYR A 66 -8.92 -33.55 0.00
C TYR A 66 -7.89 -32.52 -0.43
N THR A 67 -6.65 -32.95 -0.61
CA THR A 67 -5.55 -32.09 -1.04
C THR A 67 -5.13 -32.52 -2.44
N PHE A 68 -5.17 -31.57 -3.36
CA PHE A 68 -4.85 -31.77 -4.77
C PHE A 68 -3.63 -30.94 -5.14
N ILE A 69 -2.70 -31.56 -5.85
CA ILE A 69 -1.46 -30.92 -6.28
C ILE A 69 -1.49 -30.84 -7.81
N THR A 70 -1.08 -29.71 -8.37
CA THR A 70 -0.94 -29.54 -9.82
C THR A 70 0.40 -28.90 -10.06
N GLY A 71 1.13 -29.42 -11.03
CA GLY A 71 2.42 -28.88 -11.44
C GLY A 71 2.38 -28.57 -12.90
N ILE A 72 3.07 -27.49 -13.28
CA ILE A 72 3.15 -27.02 -14.65
C ILE A 72 4.61 -26.76 -14.96
N ARG A 73 5.08 -27.35 -16.06
CA ARG A 73 6.39 -27.06 -16.65
C ARG A 73 6.21 -26.56 -18.07
N ILE A 74 6.94 -25.51 -18.39
CA ILE A 74 6.91 -24.83 -19.68
C ILE A 74 8.33 -24.84 -20.23
N SER A 75 8.47 -25.01 -21.54
CA SER A 75 9.77 -24.93 -22.23
C SER A 75 10.46 -23.60 -21.93
N ASP A 76 11.75 -23.66 -21.63
CA ASP A 76 12.56 -22.49 -21.20
C ASP A 76 12.70 -21.43 -22.31
N GLN A 77 12.62 -21.86 -23.58
CA GLN A 77 12.72 -21.00 -24.76
C GLN A 77 11.62 -21.35 -25.76
N PRO A 78 11.10 -20.36 -26.52
CA PRO A 78 10.21 -20.62 -27.65
C PRO A 78 10.88 -21.50 -28.71
N ILE A 79 10.16 -22.49 -29.21
CA ILE A 79 10.63 -23.38 -30.28
C ILE A 79 10.02 -22.91 -31.59
N SER A 80 10.87 -22.55 -32.55
CA SER A 80 10.45 -22.31 -33.94
C SER A 80 10.01 -23.62 -34.59
N VAL A 81 8.79 -23.64 -35.11
CA VAL A 81 8.19 -24.87 -35.67
C VAL A 81 7.68 -24.67 -37.09
N THR A 82 7.85 -25.71 -37.91
CA THR A 82 7.24 -25.87 -39.23
C THR A 82 5.89 -26.60 -39.13
N GLU A 83 5.12 -26.67 -40.22
CA GLU A 83 3.86 -27.44 -40.24
C GLU A 83 4.08 -28.92 -39.93
N HIS A 84 5.20 -29.46 -40.42
CA HIS A 84 5.59 -30.84 -40.21
C HIS A 84 5.88 -31.13 -38.74
N ASP A 85 6.53 -30.20 -38.02
CA ASP A 85 6.83 -30.34 -36.59
C ASP A 85 5.56 -30.35 -35.73
N LEU A 86 4.52 -29.59 -36.13
CA LEU A 86 3.23 -29.57 -35.45
C LEU A 86 2.46 -30.89 -35.62
N ILE A 87 2.56 -31.50 -36.79
CA ILE A 87 1.96 -32.82 -37.07
C ILE A 87 2.71 -33.91 -36.30
N GLN A 88 4.04 -33.81 -36.22
CA GLN A 88 4.90 -34.74 -35.47
C GLN A 88 4.81 -34.61 -33.95
N PHE A 89 4.09 -33.64 -33.40
CA PHE A 89 3.91 -33.48 -31.95
C PHE A 89 3.38 -34.75 -31.25
N LYS A 90 2.55 -35.54 -31.94
CA LYS A 90 2.04 -36.82 -31.42
C LYS A 90 3.01 -37.99 -31.61
N SER A 91 4.07 -37.81 -32.37
CA SER A 91 5.12 -38.82 -32.59
C SER A 91 6.24 -38.66 -31.56
N ASP A 92 7.08 -39.67 -31.41
CA ASP A 92 8.27 -39.61 -30.54
C ASP A 92 9.49 -38.99 -31.24
N LEU A 93 9.29 -38.48 -32.46
CA LEU A 93 10.32 -37.95 -33.34
C LEU A 93 10.14 -36.43 -33.48
N GLY A 94 11.26 -35.70 -33.48
CA GLY A 94 11.30 -34.25 -33.69
C GLY A 94 11.67 -33.43 -32.45
N VAL A 95 11.96 -32.16 -32.67
CA VAL A 95 12.47 -31.23 -31.64
C VAL A 95 11.42 -31.01 -30.54
N VAL A 96 10.15 -30.84 -30.94
CA VAL A 96 9.04 -30.61 -30.01
C VAL A 96 8.73 -31.86 -29.17
N ALA A 97 8.78 -33.04 -29.78
CA ALA A 97 8.58 -34.32 -29.08
C ALA A 97 9.70 -34.58 -28.06
N LYS A 98 10.95 -34.28 -28.41
CA LYS A 98 12.10 -34.38 -27.50
C LYS A 98 11.95 -33.46 -26.29
N GLU A 99 11.54 -32.22 -26.52
CA GLU A 99 11.31 -31.27 -25.43
C GLU A 99 10.15 -31.69 -24.53
N ARG A 100 9.05 -32.19 -25.13
CA ARG A 100 7.93 -32.78 -24.38
C ARG A 100 8.41 -33.90 -23.47
N THR A 101 9.14 -34.89 -23.98
CA THR A 101 9.63 -36.02 -23.17
C THR A 101 10.59 -35.57 -22.07
N ARG A 102 11.42 -34.55 -22.33
CA ARG A 102 12.27 -33.92 -21.30
C ARG A 102 11.42 -33.32 -20.17
N LEU A 103 10.41 -32.52 -20.52
CA LEU A 103 9.52 -31.86 -19.55
C LEU A 103 8.64 -32.88 -18.79
N GLU A 104 8.15 -33.93 -19.46
CA GLU A 104 7.41 -35.03 -18.84
C GLU A 104 8.27 -35.77 -17.81
N SER A 105 9.54 -36.05 -18.13
CA SER A 105 10.47 -36.67 -17.18
C SER A 105 10.72 -35.78 -15.96
N LEU A 106 10.91 -34.47 -16.17
CA LEU A 106 11.13 -33.51 -15.09
C LEU A 106 9.90 -33.39 -14.19
N ILE A 107 8.73 -33.17 -14.78
CA ILE A 107 7.50 -32.96 -14.02
C ILE A 107 7.08 -34.22 -13.24
N THR A 108 7.37 -35.41 -13.77
CA THR A 108 7.11 -36.67 -13.08
C THR A 108 7.98 -36.78 -11.82
N SER A 109 9.26 -36.39 -11.91
CA SER A 109 10.13 -36.36 -10.72
C SER A 109 9.67 -35.32 -9.68
N GLU A 110 9.17 -34.17 -10.13
CA GLU A 110 8.63 -33.11 -9.26
C GLU A 110 7.31 -33.51 -8.61
N LEU A 111 6.46 -34.25 -9.31
CA LEU A 111 5.22 -34.81 -8.75
C LEU A 111 5.53 -35.74 -7.58
N VAL A 112 6.47 -36.68 -7.77
CA VAL A 112 6.88 -37.60 -6.70
C VAL A 112 7.39 -36.83 -5.49
N PHE A 113 8.19 -35.79 -5.73
CA PHE A 113 8.64 -34.90 -4.66
C PHE A 113 7.46 -34.18 -3.99
N ALA A 114 6.58 -33.53 -4.75
CA ALA A 114 5.47 -32.75 -4.22
C ALA A 114 4.46 -33.61 -3.44
N LEU A 115 4.22 -34.85 -3.85
CA LEU A 115 3.34 -35.80 -3.14
C LEU A 115 3.92 -36.29 -1.82
N SER A 116 5.25 -36.31 -1.69
CA SER A 116 5.93 -36.65 -0.44
C SER A 116 6.10 -35.44 0.49
N TYR A 117 5.85 -34.23 -0.02
CA TYR A 117 6.02 -32.99 0.73
C TYR A 117 4.71 -32.62 1.47
N PRO A 118 4.74 -32.38 2.80
CA PRO A 118 3.54 -32.04 3.55
C PRO A 118 2.87 -30.72 3.10
N GLU A 119 1.54 -30.71 2.92
CA GLU A 119 0.78 -29.51 2.53
C GLU A 119 1.01 -28.33 3.48
N ASN A 120 1.04 -28.60 4.78
CA ASN A 120 1.26 -27.56 5.79
C ASN A 120 2.62 -26.89 5.61
N GLU A 121 3.65 -27.63 5.21
CA GLU A 121 4.95 -27.06 4.91
C GLU A 121 4.90 -26.23 3.61
N LEU A 122 4.25 -26.69 2.53
CA LEU A 122 4.10 -25.90 1.29
C LEU A 122 3.41 -24.56 1.55
N ARG A 123 2.32 -24.59 2.33
CA ARG A 123 1.56 -23.39 2.72
C ARG A 123 2.42 -22.45 3.56
N LYS A 124 3.23 -23.01 4.45
CA LYS A 124 4.14 -22.25 5.30
C LYS A 124 5.24 -21.60 4.47
N GLU A 125 5.88 -22.31 3.55
CA GLU A 125 6.87 -21.74 2.62
C GLU A 125 6.31 -20.59 1.80
N HIS A 126 5.11 -20.79 1.23
CA HIS A 126 4.41 -19.73 0.50
C HIS A 126 4.18 -18.50 1.39
N THR A 127 3.72 -18.72 2.61
CA THR A 127 3.46 -17.65 3.58
C THR A 127 4.76 -16.94 4.00
N ASP A 128 5.83 -17.69 4.22
CA ASP A 128 7.15 -17.17 4.60
C ASP A 128 7.75 -16.32 3.47
N ALA A 129 7.63 -16.74 2.21
CA ALA A 129 8.05 -15.95 1.05
C ALA A 129 7.32 -14.60 0.97
N TRP A 130 6.00 -14.61 1.15
CA TRP A 130 5.22 -13.38 1.18
C TRP A 130 5.57 -12.50 2.37
N ASN A 131 5.66 -13.07 3.57
CA ASN A 131 6.05 -12.33 4.78
C ASN A 131 7.42 -11.66 4.60
N PHE A 132 8.34 -12.35 3.94
CA PHE A 132 9.65 -11.80 3.62
C PHE A 132 9.54 -10.59 2.68
N LEU A 133 8.83 -10.72 1.56
CA LEU A 133 8.60 -9.61 0.61
C LEU A 133 7.90 -8.41 1.27
N TRP A 134 6.91 -8.66 2.15
CA TRP A 134 6.12 -7.64 2.84
C TRP A 134 6.82 -6.96 4.02
N THR A 135 8.06 -7.35 4.36
CA THR A 135 8.88 -6.62 5.33
C THR A 135 9.13 -5.18 4.89
N SER A 136 9.25 -4.96 3.58
CA SER A 136 9.18 -3.63 2.95
C SER A 136 7.75 -3.32 2.53
N GLY A 137 7.32 -2.08 2.69
CA GLY A 137 5.96 -1.71 2.30
C GLY A 137 5.59 -0.26 2.63
N ILE A 138 4.32 0.05 2.41
CA ILE A 138 3.74 1.34 2.73
C ILE A 138 2.47 1.14 3.56
N THR A 139 2.25 2.03 4.52
CA THR A 139 0.98 2.18 5.22
C THR A 139 0.55 3.62 5.09
N ILE A 140 -0.71 3.84 4.74
CA ILE A 140 -1.29 5.17 4.60
C ILE A 140 -2.62 5.21 5.33
N SER A 141 -2.95 6.35 5.92
CA SER A 141 -4.27 6.58 6.51
C SER A 141 -5.38 6.47 5.45
N HIS A 142 -6.53 5.95 5.86
CA HIS A 142 -7.70 5.85 5.00
C HIS A 142 -8.19 7.26 4.61
N SER A 143 -8.56 7.41 3.35
CA SER A 143 -9.08 8.64 2.76
C SER A 143 -10.52 8.44 2.30
N TYR A 144 -11.39 9.36 2.70
CA TYR A 144 -12.77 9.46 2.23
C TYR A 144 -12.92 10.45 1.06
N ALA A 145 -11.85 11.14 0.68
CA ALA A 145 -11.87 12.03 -0.49
C ALA A 145 -12.23 11.26 -1.77
N PRO A 146 -13.09 11.80 -2.65
CA PRO A 146 -13.45 11.16 -3.92
C PRO A 146 -12.24 10.81 -4.77
N GLY A 147 -12.21 9.59 -5.32
CA GLY A 147 -11.13 9.10 -6.17
C GLY A 147 -9.81 8.81 -5.46
N ALA A 148 -9.71 9.00 -4.13
CA ALA A 148 -8.48 8.74 -3.41
C ALA A 148 -8.05 7.27 -3.48
N VAL A 149 -6.73 7.07 -3.57
CA VAL A 149 -6.12 5.75 -3.48
C VAL A 149 -5.98 5.37 -2.00
N ASN A 150 -6.59 4.25 -1.62
CA ASN A 150 -6.65 3.77 -0.24
C ASN A 150 -5.74 2.55 0.01
N PRO A 151 -5.46 2.20 1.28
CA PRO A 151 -4.57 1.09 1.61
C PRO A 151 -4.91 -0.23 0.92
N LYS A 152 -6.20 -0.54 0.77
CA LYS A 152 -6.66 -1.74 0.09
C LYS A 152 -6.29 -1.75 -1.39
N ASP A 153 -6.45 -0.62 -2.08
CA ASP A 153 -6.06 -0.47 -3.49
C ASP A 153 -4.55 -0.66 -3.66
N ILE A 154 -3.76 -0.05 -2.77
CA ILE A 154 -2.30 -0.14 -2.81
C ILE A 154 -1.85 -1.59 -2.58
N ASN A 155 -2.33 -2.24 -1.52
CA ASN A 155 -1.96 -3.62 -1.19
C ASN A 155 -2.40 -4.60 -2.30
N THR A 156 -3.60 -4.42 -2.85
CA THR A 156 -4.09 -5.23 -3.97
C THR A 156 -3.19 -5.05 -5.20
N THR A 157 -2.83 -3.80 -5.51
CA THR A 157 -1.94 -3.47 -6.62
C THR A 157 -0.55 -4.08 -6.43
N LEU A 158 0.05 -3.90 -5.25
CA LEU A 158 1.36 -4.47 -4.90
C LEU A 158 1.34 -6.01 -4.96
N TYR A 159 0.27 -6.65 -4.47
CA TYR A 159 0.10 -8.10 -4.55
C TYR A 159 0.12 -8.57 -6.00
N TYR A 160 -0.68 -7.98 -6.89
CA TYR A 160 -0.70 -8.38 -8.29
C TYR A 160 0.60 -8.08 -9.02
N LEU A 161 1.27 -6.97 -8.73
CA LEU A 161 2.58 -6.65 -9.29
C LEU A 161 3.62 -7.70 -8.89
N ALA A 162 3.65 -8.07 -7.60
CA ALA A 162 4.54 -9.07 -7.07
C ALA A 162 4.24 -10.47 -7.62
N SER A 163 2.98 -10.88 -7.65
CA SER A 163 2.57 -12.19 -8.20
C SER A 163 2.86 -12.35 -9.70
N ASN A 164 3.04 -11.25 -10.43
CA ASN A 164 3.40 -11.24 -11.86
C ASN A 164 4.88 -10.92 -12.10
N THR A 165 5.72 -10.99 -11.07
CA THR A 165 7.16 -10.75 -11.17
C THR A 165 7.90 -11.94 -10.56
N PRO A 166 8.79 -12.61 -11.32
CA PRO A 166 9.51 -13.76 -10.79
C PRO A 166 10.48 -13.34 -9.68
N ASP A 167 10.70 -14.26 -8.74
CA ASP A 167 11.81 -14.17 -7.79
C ASP A 167 13.07 -14.77 -8.42
N LEU A 168 13.95 -13.89 -8.90
CA LEU A 168 15.17 -14.30 -9.60
C LEU A 168 16.32 -14.65 -8.63
N LEU A 169 16.22 -14.28 -7.35
CA LEU A 169 17.22 -14.66 -6.36
C LEU A 169 17.07 -16.12 -5.92
N LEU A 170 15.84 -16.64 -5.91
CA LEU A 170 15.56 -18.05 -5.60
C LEU A 170 16.00 -19.04 -6.71
N THR A 171 16.14 -18.54 -7.95
CA THR A 171 16.56 -19.37 -9.09
C THR A 171 18.06 -19.68 -9.13
N GLN A 172 18.87 -19.05 -8.26
CA GLN A 172 20.30 -19.31 -8.18
C GLN A 172 20.59 -20.40 -7.13
N SER A 173 21.11 -21.55 -7.59
CA SER A 173 21.21 -22.80 -6.82
C SER A 173 22.27 -22.80 -5.68
N SER A 174 23.03 -21.72 -5.51
CA SER A 174 23.91 -21.51 -4.35
C SER A 174 24.29 -20.04 -4.18
N VAL A 175 23.91 -19.44 -3.05
CA VAL A 175 24.38 -18.11 -2.64
C VAL A 175 25.84 -18.23 -2.17
N ASN A 176 26.78 -17.87 -3.05
CA ASN A 176 28.20 -17.81 -2.72
C ASN A 176 28.61 -16.36 -2.43
N ASN A 177 29.73 -16.15 -1.73
CA ASN A 177 30.28 -14.79 -1.51
C ASN A 177 30.50 -14.00 -2.82
N SER A 178 30.72 -14.69 -3.95
CA SER A 178 30.77 -14.08 -5.29
C SER A 178 29.46 -13.37 -5.63
N VAL A 179 28.32 -14.04 -5.46
CA VAL A 179 26.98 -13.51 -5.81
C VAL A 179 26.66 -12.24 -5.01
N ILE A 180 27.03 -12.22 -3.73
CA ILE A 180 26.87 -11.05 -2.86
C ILE A 180 27.72 -9.87 -3.36
N ASN A 181 28.98 -10.14 -3.74
CA ASN A 181 29.86 -9.10 -4.27
C ASN A 181 29.37 -8.59 -5.63
N ASP A 182 28.91 -9.49 -6.50
CA ASP A 182 28.34 -9.15 -7.81
C ASP A 182 27.10 -8.26 -7.63
N TYR A 183 26.22 -8.60 -6.69
CA TYR A 183 25.09 -7.75 -6.35
C TYR A 183 25.53 -6.37 -5.84
N LYS A 184 26.52 -6.30 -4.94
CA LYS A 184 27.03 -5.01 -4.43
C LYS A 184 27.63 -4.14 -5.53
N ILE A 185 28.28 -4.75 -6.52
CA ILE A 185 28.82 -4.05 -7.69
C ILE A 185 27.67 -3.53 -8.56
N GLN A 186 26.72 -4.40 -8.91
CA GLN A 186 25.54 -4.06 -9.71
C GLN A 186 24.65 -3.02 -9.03
N TYR A 187 24.60 -3.00 -7.69
CA TYR A 187 23.77 -2.05 -6.95
C TYR A 187 24.11 -0.59 -7.25
N ARG A 188 25.37 -0.31 -7.62
CA ARG A 188 25.83 1.04 -8.01
C ARG A 188 25.14 1.55 -9.27
N ASP A 189 24.69 0.63 -10.12
CA ASP A 189 24.01 0.91 -11.37
C ASP A 189 22.50 1.17 -11.16
N TYR A 190 21.99 0.98 -9.95
CA TYR A 190 20.60 1.32 -9.58
C TYR A 190 20.47 2.76 -9.11
N ASP A 191 21.53 3.56 -9.31
CA ASP A 191 21.43 5.00 -9.20
C ASP A 191 20.34 5.50 -10.17
N GLN A 192 19.77 6.66 -9.87
CA GLN A 192 18.78 7.34 -10.71
C GLN A 192 17.36 6.75 -10.68
N CYS A 193 17.09 5.69 -9.92
CA CYS A 193 15.75 5.19 -9.65
C CYS A 193 15.21 5.78 -8.33
N PHE A 194 14.11 6.54 -8.27
CA PHE A 194 13.12 6.85 -9.31
C PHE A 194 13.15 8.34 -9.71
N ARG A 195 13.28 8.64 -11.01
CA ARG A 195 13.19 10.00 -11.60
C ARG A 195 11.82 10.23 -12.22
N GLY A 196 10.87 10.75 -11.44
CA GLY A 196 9.56 11.08 -11.97
C GLY A 196 8.66 11.75 -10.95
N MET A 197 7.42 12.01 -11.36
CA MET A 197 6.38 12.46 -10.44
C MET A 197 5.95 11.32 -9.54
N TYR A 198 5.70 11.61 -8.27
CA TYR A 198 5.20 10.63 -7.31
C TYR A 198 3.93 9.94 -7.81
N THR A 199 3.87 8.62 -7.68
CA THR A 199 2.83 7.80 -8.34
C THR A 199 1.55 7.68 -7.52
N LEU A 200 1.54 8.09 -6.24
CA LEU A 200 0.38 7.94 -5.34
C LEU A 200 -0.90 8.63 -5.85
N ARG A 201 -0.78 9.74 -6.58
CA ARG A 201 -1.93 10.50 -7.11
C ARG A 201 -2.43 9.99 -8.47
N ARG A 202 -1.68 9.11 -9.13
CA ARG A 202 -2.05 8.54 -10.44
C ARG A 202 -3.00 7.37 -10.25
N CYS A 203 -4.29 7.69 -10.07
CA CYS A 203 -5.32 6.71 -9.73
C CYS A 203 -5.42 5.56 -10.76
N ASN A 204 -5.11 5.82 -12.03
CA ASN A 204 -5.07 4.84 -13.12
C ASN A 204 -3.96 3.78 -12.98
N LEU A 205 -2.98 4.00 -12.10
CA LEU A 205 -1.99 2.98 -11.76
C LEU A 205 -2.51 2.00 -10.69
N TYR A 206 -3.65 2.25 -10.03
CA TYR A 206 -4.08 1.39 -8.93
C TYR A 206 -5.25 0.51 -9.36
N ILE A 207 -5.15 -0.78 -9.05
CA ILE A 207 -6.25 -1.72 -9.18
C ILE A 207 -7.26 -1.39 -8.09
N LYS A 208 -8.42 -0.86 -8.50
CA LYS A 208 -9.56 -0.67 -7.61
C LYS A 208 -10.14 -2.03 -7.29
N TYR A 209 -10.27 -2.32 -5.99
CA TYR A 209 -10.78 -3.62 -5.53
C TYR A 209 -12.17 -3.96 -6.10
N GLU A 210 -12.98 -2.96 -6.40
CA GLU A 210 -14.36 -3.11 -6.89
C GLU A 210 -14.44 -3.40 -8.40
N GLU A 211 -13.36 -3.18 -9.16
CA GLU A 211 -13.33 -3.27 -10.63
C GLU A 211 -12.42 -4.42 -11.12
N LEU A 212 -12.59 -5.62 -10.54
CA LEU A 212 -11.79 -6.81 -10.85
C LEU A 212 -12.15 -7.46 -12.20
N ILE A 213 -12.07 -6.71 -13.30
CA ILE A 213 -12.11 -7.25 -14.67
C ILE A 213 -10.68 -7.55 -15.13
N ASP A 214 -10.42 -8.77 -15.62
CA ASP A 214 -9.07 -9.25 -15.96
C ASP A 214 -8.33 -8.38 -16.99
N VAL A 215 -9.05 -7.78 -17.95
CA VAL A 215 -8.47 -6.90 -18.98
C VAL A 215 -7.87 -5.63 -18.37
N HIS A 216 -8.50 -5.09 -17.31
CA HIS A 216 -8.00 -3.89 -16.63
C HIS A 216 -6.70 -4.20 -15.88
N ARG A 217 -6.57 -5.41 -15.30
CA ARG A 217 -5.40 -5.84 -14.54
C ARG A 217 -4.13 -5.84 -15.39
N ALA A 218 -4.16 -6.45 -16.57
CA ALA A 218 -2.99 -6.54 -17.45
C ALA A 218 -2.49 -5.15 -17.88
N SER A 219 -3.43 -4.24 -18.21
CA SER A 219 -3.11 -2.86 -18.57
C SER A 219 -2.45 -2.08 -17.41
N VAL A 220 -2.94 -2.25 -16.18
CA VAL A 220 -2.34 -1.63 -14.99
C VAL A 220 -0.91 -2.15 -14.74
N LEU A 221 -0.69 -3.46 -14.86
CA LEU A 221 0.65 -4.05 -14.71
C LEU A 221 1.63 -3.48 -15.75
N GLN A 222 1.20 -3.36 -17.01
CA GLN A 222 2.02 -2.76 -18.07
C GLN A 222 2.29 -1.26 -17.82
N SER A 223 1.28 -0.51 -17.36
CA SER A 223 1.41 0.91 -17.02
C SER A 223 2.40 1.15 -15.89
N TRP A 224 2.43 0.28 -14.87
CA TRP A 224 3.44 0.32 -13.82
C TRP A 224 4.85 0.08 -14.37
N ARG A 225 5.03 -0.99 -15.15
CA ARG A 225 6.34 -1.30 -15.75
C ARG A 225 6.86 -0.13 -16.59
N HIS A 226 6.00 0.46 -17.43
CA HIS A 226 6.38 1.62 -18.24
C HIS A 226 6.73 2.83 -17.36
N THR A 227 5.90 3.15 -16.37
CA THR A 227 6.15 4.26 -15.44
C THR A 227 7.48 4.12 -14.71
N LEU A 228 7.83 2.90 -14.28
CA LEU A 228 9.09 2.63 -13.57
C LEU A 228 10.30 2.66 -14.51
N ASN A 229 10.17 2.15 -15.74
CA ASN A 229 11.22 2.23 -16.76
C ASN A 229 11.53 3.68 -17.14
N ASP A 230 10.50 4.48 -17.42
CA ASP A 230 10.65 5.91 -17.69
C ASP A 230 11.26 6.65 -16.50
N GLY A 231 10.99 6.16 -15.28
CA GLY A 231 11.59 6.63 -14.04
C GLY A 231 13.02 6.15 -13.77
N GLY A 232 13.68 5.48 -14.72
CA GLY A 232 15.07 5.02 -14.58
C GLY A 232 15.26 3.77 -13.73
N CYS A 233 14.20 3.03 -13.42
CA CYS A 233 14.25 1.84 -12.57
C CYS A 233 14.47 0.52 -13.33
N GLU A 234 14.72 0.56 -14.65
CA GLU A 234 14.80 -0.63 -15.52
C GLU A 234 15.71 -1.73 -14.95
N LYS A 235 16.96 -1.38 -14.57
CA LYS A 235 17.92 -2.34 -14.00
C LYS A 235 17.42 -2.94 -12.68
N LEU A 236 16.72 -2.16 -11.86
CA LEU A 236 16.15 -2.64 -10.61
C LEU A 236 15.00 -3.63 -10.87
N LEU A 237 14.19 -3.42 -11.93
CA LEU A 237 13.16 -4.39 -12.33
C LEU A 237 13.74 -5.73 -12.80
N GLN A 238 14.92 -5.72 -13.41
CA GLN A 238 15.62 -6.93 -13.86
C GLN A 238 16.12 -7.81 -12.71
N THR A 239 16.13 -7.31 -11.46
CA THR A 239 16.51 -8.11 -10.28
C THR A 239 15.36 -8.96 -9.71
N GLY A 240 14.19 -8.93 -10.34
CA GLY A 240 13.02 -9.69 -9.93
C GLY A 240 12.15 -8.97 -8.90
N VAL A 241 11.37 -9.75 -8.15
CA VAL A 241 10.27 -9.22 -7.32
C VAL A 241 10.72 -8.22 -6.24
N TYR A 242 11.87 -8.43 -5.59
CA TYR A 242 12.35 -7.53 -4.53
C TYR A 242 12.76 -6.15 -5.07
N GLY A 243 13.47 -6.12 -6.20
CA GLY A 243 13.81 -4.86 -6.85
C GLY A 243 12.58 -4.16 -7.42
N PHE A 244 11.67 -4.92 -8.03
CA PHE A 244 10.39 -4.37 -8.49
C PHE A 244 9.63 -3.70 -7.34
N HIS A 245 9.53 -4.38 -6.19
CA HIS A 245 8.84 -3.85 -5.00
C HIS A 245 9.51 -2.57 -4.48
N GLN A 246 10.85 -2.54 -4.40
CA GLN A 246 11.60 -1.33 -4.04
C GLN A 246 11.38 -0.19 -5.05
N ALA A 247 11.36 -0.48 -6.35
CA ALA A 247 11.09 0.52 -7.40
C ALA A 247 9.71 1.16 -7.24
N VAL A 248 8.68 0.34 -6.96
CA VAL A 248 7.32 0.83 -6.71
C VAL A 248 7.29 1.72 -5.47
N LEU A 249 7.85 1.26 -4.33
CA LEU A 249 7.89 2.04 -3.10
C LEU A 249 8.65 3.36 -3.28
N ARG A 250 9.76 3.34 -4.03
CA ARG A 250 10.52 4.54 -4.42
C ARG A 250 9.66 5.51 -5.22
N SER A 251 8.89 5.02 -6.19
CA SER A 251 8.01 5.88 -6.98
C SER A 251 6.84 6.47 -6.16
N ILE A 252 6.26 5.71 -5.23
CA ILE A 252 5.12 6.16 -4.42
C ILE A 252 5.58 7.25 -3.46
N GLY A 253 6.73 7.05 -2.81
CA GLY A 253 7.33 8.03 -1.90
C GLY A 253 8.14 9.12 -2.59
N SER A 254 8.28 9.09 -3.91
CA SER A 254 9.18 9.99 -4.65
C SER A 254 10.62 9.97 -4.11
N PHE A 255 11.10 8.79 -3.73
CA PHE A 255 12.46 8.58 -3.30
C PHE A 255 13.37 8.51 -4.53
N TYR A 256 14.20 9.53 -4.69
CA TYR A 256 15.19 9.58 -5.75
C TYR A 256 16.54 9.13 -5.20
N VAL A 257 17.07 8.02 -5.73
CA VAL A 257 18.40 7.53 -5.35
C VAL A 257 19.44 8.13 -6.30
N SER A 258 20.42 8.83 -5.73
CA SER A 258 21.66 9.23 -6.38
C SER A 258 22.76 8.21 -6.03
N TYR A 259 23.95 8.39 -6.59
CA TYR A 259 25.12 7.59 -6.26
C TYR A 259 25.49 7.68 -4.76
N ASP A 260 25.39 8.88 -4.20
CA ASP A 260 25.93 9.28 -2.91
C ASP A 260 24.87 9.50 -1.82
N HIS A 261 23.62 9.75 -2.21
CA HIS A 261 22.52 10.02 -1.29
C HIS A 261 21.18 9.55 -1.86
N ILE A 262 20.14 9.56 -1.02
CA ILE A 262 18.75 9.42 -1.41
C ILE A 262 17.97 10.66 -0.98
N SER A 263 17.10 11.13 -1.85
CA SER A 263 16.29 12.34 -1.64
C SER A 263 14.83 11.96 -1.51
N PHE A 264 14.19 12.35 -0.41
CA PHE A 264 12.75 12.16 -0.23
C PHE A 264 12.00 13.35 -0.81
N ASN A 265 11.66 13.26 -2.10
CA ASN A 265 11.09 14.37 -2.89
C ASN A 265 9.55 14.37 -2.87
N TYR A 266 8.94 13.93 -1.76
CA TYR A 266 7.49 13.89 -1.68
C TYR A 266 6.93 15.33 -1.72
N PRO A 267 5.94 15.65 -2.57
CA PRO A 267 5.50 17.03 -2.70
C PRO A 267 4.89 17.59 -1.43
N TYR A 268 5.36 18.77 -1.03
CA TYR A 268 4.93 19.41 0.22
C TYR A 268 3.44 19.78 0.23
N ASP A 269 2.86 20.08 -0.94
CA ASP A 269 1.44 20.36 -1.13
C ASP A 269 0.54 19.12 -1.00
N SER A 270 1.17 17.94 -0.95
CA SER A 270 0.52 16.63 -0.92
C SER A 270 0.62 15.94 0.44
N LEU A 271 1.08 16.66 1.47
CA LEU A 271 1.22 16.21 2.86
C LEU A 271 -0.08 16.39 3.64
N TYR A 272 -1.11 15.61 3.29
CA TYR A 272 -2.44 15.67 3.91
C TYR A 272 -2.91 14.33 4.51
N ARG A 273 -2.01 13.34 4.59
CA ARG A 273 -2.26 12.01 5.19
C ARG A 273 -1.06 11.55 6.00
N ASP A 274 -1.35 10.74 7.01
CA ASP A 274 -0.32 9.96 7.70
C ASP A 274 0.17 8.84 6.78
N ILE A 275 1.48 8.73 6.59
CA ILE A 275 2.13 7.76 5.70
C ILE A 275 3.37 7.19 6.40
N ILE A 276 3.55 5.88 6.34
CA ILE A 276 4.74 5.17 6.81
C ILE A 276 5.27 4.33 5.66
N PHE A 277 6.52 4.57 5.27
CA PHE A 277 7.28 3.71 4.37
C PHE A 277 8.23 2.84 5.21
N ARG A 278 8.14 1.53 5.04
CA ARG A 278 8.95 0.55 5.75
C ARG A 278 10.05 -0.01 4.86
N ARG A 279 11.27 -0.12 5.41
CA ARG A 279 12.43 -0.75 4.79
C ARG A 279 12.65 -0.30 3.35
N ILE A 280 12.83 1.00 3.18
CA ILE A 280 13.27 1.57 1.91
C ILE A 280 14.79 1.40 1.83
N GLN A 281 15.25 0.73 0.78
CA GLN A 281 16.68 0.52 0.53
C GLN A 281 17.31 1.81 0.02
N LEU A 282 18.41 2.24 0.64
CA LEU A 282 19.05 3.54 0.36
C LEU A 282 20.07 3.44 -0.80
N ASN A 283 21.04 4.35 -0.86
CA ASN A 283 22.05 4.40 -1.93
C ASN A 283 23.17 3.35 -1.79
N LYS A 284 23.23 2.61 -0.68
CA LYS A 284 24.14 1.48 -0.48
C LYS A 284 23.37 0.17 -0.24
N PRO A 285 23.89 -0.97 -0.73
CA PRO A 285 23.25 -2.27 -0.51
C PRO A 285 23.27 -2.62 0.99
N GLY A 286 22.19 -3.23 1.48
CA GLY A 286 22.06 -3.62 2.89
C GLY A 286 21.67 -2.50 3.86
N ILE A 287 21.63 -1.23 3.43
CA ILE A 287 21.17 -0.13 4.28
C ILE A 287 19.69 0.17 4.01
N TYR A 288 18.87 0.03 5.05
CA TYR A 288 17.43 0.29 5.00
C TYR A 288 16.98 1.30 6.05
N ALA A 289 16.07 2.20 5.67
CA ALA A 289 15.45 3.13 6.60
C ALA A 289 13.92 3.12 6.47
N ASN A 290 13.26 3.47 7.56
CA ASN A 290 11.84 3.75 7.59
C ASN A 290 11.63 5.25 7.56
N PHE A 291 10.56 5.68 6.89
CA PHE A 291 10.19 7.07 6.74
C PHE A 291 8.75 7.25 7.16
N GLU A 292 8.45 8.35 7.82
CA GLU A 292 7.10 8.61 8.30
C GLU A 292 6.74 10.09 8.15
N ILE A 293 5.52 10.32 7.68
CA ILE A 293 4.82 11.58 7.64
C ILE A 293 3.66 11.45 8.62
N ARG A 294 3.59 12.32 9.62
CA ARG A 294 2.44 12.43 10.53
C ARG A 294 1.85 13.83 10.53
N LEU A 295 0.53 13.90 10.59
CA LEU A 295 -0.23 15.13 10.80
C LEU A 295 -0.62 15.24 12.27
N LEU A 296 0.05 16.14 12.98
CA LEU A 296 -0.23 16.41 14.39
C LEU A 296 -1.23 17.55 14.51
N SER A 297 -2.19 17.42 15.42
CA SER A 297 -3.03 18.55 15.86
C SER A 297 -2.30 19.25 17.01
N ARG A 298 -2.01 20.55 16.86
CA ARG A 298 -1.41 21.34 17.93
C ARG A 298 -2.46 21.60 19.02
N GLU A 299 -2.08 21.30 20.27
CA GLU A 299 -2.78 21.65 21.52
C GLU A 299 -4.28 21.27 21.60
N GLY A 300 -4.56 20.01 21.94
CA GLY A 300 -5.78 19.60 22.67
C GLY A 300 -7.16 19.84 22.04
N SER A 301 -7.26 20.55 20.91
CA SER A 301 -8.50 20.82 20.21
C SER A 301 -8.68 19.82 19.09
N ILE A 302 -9.45 18.78 19.37
CA ILE A 302 -9.94 17.79 18.40
C ILE A 302 -10.71 18.48 17.24
N SER A 303 -11.09 19.76 17.41
CA SER A 303 -11.92 20.55 16.51
C SER A 303 -11.26 21.76 15.83
N SER A 304 -9.96 22.03 16.03
CA SER A 304 -9.28 23.20 15.41
C SER A 304 -8.20 22.80 14.39
N PRO A 305 -8.58 22.45 13.15
CA PRO A 305 -7.68 21.98 12.10
C PRO A 305 -6.77 23.06 11.48
N HIS A 306 -6.94 24.34 11.79
CA HIS A 306 -5.97 25.39 11.44
C HIS A 306 -4.62 25.27 12.17
N LEU A 307 -4.53 24.34 13.12
CA LEU A 307 -3.37 24.06 13.96
C LEU A 307 -2.67 22.73 13.59
N MET A 308 -2.89 22.21 12.37
CA MET A 308 -2.19 20.99 11.96
C MET A 308 -0.74 21.28 11.56
N ALA A 309 0.17 20.45 12.07
CA ALA A 309 1.59 20.49 11.76
C ALA A 309 2.02 19.17 11.12
N VAL A 310 2.99 19.24 10.21
CA VAL A 310 3.61 18.04 9.64
C VAL A 310 4.83 17.68 10.47
N GLU A 311 4.85 16.45 10.96
CA GLU A 311 6.03 15.82 11.55
C GLU A 311 6.62 14.84 10.54
N LEU A 312 7.87 15.08 10.17
CA LEU A 312 8.66 14.15 9.37
C LEU A 312 9.57 13.34 10.29
N SER A 313 9.67 12.04 10.08
CA SER A 313 10.50 11.16 10.89
C SER A 313 11.22 10.11 10.07
N VAL A 314 12.41 9.74 10.53
CA VAL A 314 13.26 8.72 9.90
C VAL A 314 13.98 7.89 10.96
N TRP A 315 14.16 6.59 10.70
CA TRP A 315 15.00 5.72 11.53
C TRP A 315 15.55 4.55 10.73
N ARG A 316 16.67 3.98 11.19
CA ARG A 316 17.21 2.74 10.63
C ARG A 316 16.19 1.63 10.83
N SER A 317 16.01 0.81 9.80
CA SER A 317 15.12 -0.35 9.90
C SER A 317 15.74 -1.40 10.82
N PRO A 318 14.93 -2.10 11.64
CA PRO A 318 15.39 -3.30 12.32
C PRO A 318 15.92 -4.31 11.30
N SER A 319 16.91 -5.11 11.72
CA SER A 319 17.46 -6.15 10.86
C SER A 319 16.35 -7.13 10.46
N LEU A 320 16.49 -7.73 9.28
CA LEU A 320 15.55 -8.71 8.80
C LEU A 320 15.40 -9.90 9.77
N SER A 321 16.49 -10.25 10.47
CA SER A 321 16.49 -11.25 11.53
C SER A 321 15.53 -10.94 12.68
N MET A 322 15.32 -9.67 13.02
CA MET A 322 14.37 -9.28 14.07
C MET A 322 12.92 -9.22 13.58
N LEU A 323 12.72 -9.03 12.27
CA LEU A 323 11.39 -8.84 11.67
C LEU A 323 10.74 -10.15 11.26
N LEU A 324 11.54 -11.15 10.89
CA LEU A 324 11.03 -12.46 10.50
C LEU A 324 10.68 -13.31 11.73
N PRO A 325 9.60 -14.11 11.69
CA PRO A 325 9.23 -15.03 12.76
C PRO A 325 10.39 -15.94 13.21
N THR A 326 10.40 -16.30 14.50
CA THR A 326 11.42 -17.19 15.10
C THR A 326 11.46 -18.58 14.46
N SER A 327 10.33 -19.05 13.89
CA SER A 327 10.25 -20.31 13.13
C SER A 327 11.04 -20.31 11.82
N ILE A 328 11.37 -19.14 11.28
CA ILE A 328 12.26 -19.01 10.12
C ILE A 328 13.73 -19.10 10.58
N HIS A 329 14.06 -18.57 11.76
CA HIS A 329 15.41 -18.62 12.32
C HIS A 329 15.87 -20.01 12.75
N SER A 330 14.99 -20.81 13.36
CA SER A 330 15.35 -22.17 13.80
C SER A 330 15.77 -23.07 12.64
N ARG A 331 15.23 -22.83 11.43
CA ARG A 331 15.55 -23.59 10.20
C ARG A 331 16.80 -23.12 9.46
N LEU A 332 17.35 -21.96 9.82
CA LEU A 332 18.67 -21.54 9.32
C LEU A 332 19.82 -22.38 9.94
N SER A 333 19.52 -23.23 10.92
CA SER A 333 20.49 -23.98 11.73
C SER A 333 20.38 -25.51 11.63
N GLU A 334 19.34 -26.08 11.00
CA GLU A 334 19.13 -27.53 10.95
C GLU A 334 19.32 -28.09 9.52
N ASP A 335 20.36 -28.91 9.35
CA ASP A 335 20.87 -29.45 8.08
C ASP A 335 20.19 -30.75 7.59
N MET A 336 18.96 -31.05 8.01
CA MET A 336 18.33 -32.32 7.64
C MET A 336 17.05 -32.12 6.84
N TYR A 337 17.17 -32.31 5.52
CA TYR A 337 16.10 -32.27 4.50
C TYR A 337 15.45 -30.90 4.22
N ASP A 338 16.02 -29.80 4.73
CA ASP A 338 15.34 -28.50 4.79
C ASP A 338 15.64 -27.55 3.60
N ASN A 339 14.59 -27.22 2.85
CA ASN A 339 14.31 -25.97 2.13
C ASN A 339 15.52 -25.07 1.78
N LYS A 340 16.23 -25.44 0.71
CA LYS A 340 17.43 -24.73 0.25
C LYS A 340 17.15 -23.32 -0.29
N HIS A 341 16.02 -23.07 -0.96
CA HIS A 341 15.87 -21.87 -1.81
C HIS A 341 15.43 -20.60 -1.04
N ILE A 342 14.32 -20.60 -0.30
CA ILE A 342 13.85 -19.41 0.44
C ILE A 342 14.84 -18.99 1.53
N ASN A 343 15.37 -19.96 2.27
CA ASN A 343 16.39 -19.71 3.28
C ASN A 343 17.66 -19.10 2.65
N GLN A 344 18.02 -19.49 1.42
CA GLN A 344 19.12 -18.86 0.69
C GLN A 344 18.86 -17.38 0.38
N ALA A 345 17.69 -17.02 -0.13
CA ALA A 345 17.36 -15.62 -0.39
C ALA A 345 17.33 -14.79 0.90
N ILE A 346 16.72 -15.31 1.96
CA ILE A 346 16.70 -14.63 3.27
C ILE A 346 18.12 -14.44 3.81
N ASN A 347 18.95 -15.49 3.78
CA ASN A 347 20.35 -15.43 4.20
C ASN A 347 21.17 -14.43 3.38
N PHE A 348 20.92 -14.35 2.08
CA PHE A 348 21.55 -13.36 1.20
C PHE A 348 21.29 -11.93 1.69
N PHE A 349 20.03 -11.58 1.97
CA PHE A 349 19.68 -10.24 2.45
C PHE A 349 20.14 -9.98 3.89
N ILE A 350 20.06 -10.97 4.78
CA ILE A 350 20.63 -10.87 6.13
C ILE A 350 22.13 -10.60 6.05
N LYS A 351 22.85 -11.29 5.16
CA LYS A 351 24.30 -11.09 4.98
C LYS A 351 24.61 -9.69 4.46
N LEU A 352 23.83 -9.18 3.50
CA LEU A 352 23.95 -7.79 3.03
C LEU A 352 23.74 -6.77 4.16
N GLU A 353 22.72 -6.97 5.00
CA GLU A 353 22.46 -6.09 6.15
C GLU A 353 23.54 -6.14 7.21
N ASN A 354 24.05 -7.33 7.52
CA ASN A 354 25.12 -7.52 8.49
C ASN A 354 26.41 -6.84 8.01
N ASP A 355 26.74 -6.97 6.72
CA ASP A 355 27.91 -6.31 6.14
C ASP A 355 27.80 -4.77 6.20
N ALA A 356 26.58 -4.23 6.14
CA ALA A 356 26.29 -2.80 6.21
C ALA A 356 25.85 -2.31 7.62
N PHE A 357 25.92 -3.17 8.64
CA PHE A 357 25.35 -2.88 9.97
C PHE A 357 26.03 -1.69 10.65
N ASN A 358 27.36 -1.63 10.55
CA ASN A 358 28.19 -0.57 11.13
C ASN A 358 28.30 0.67 10.22
N ASP A 359 27.68 0.65 9.04
CA ASP A 359 27.71 1.80 8.15
C ASP A 359 26.91 2.94 8.79
N SER A 360 27.55 4.11 8.85
CA SER A 360 26.90 5.32 9.31
C SER A 360 25.76 5.72 8.37
N LEU A 361 24.76 6.41 8.91
CA LEU A 361 23.66 6.99 8.14
C LEU A 361 23.38 8.37 8.69
N TYR A 362 23.28 9.36 7.83
CA TYR A 362 23.02 10.75 8.19
C TYR A 362 21.80 11.25 7.44
N VAL A 363 21.10 12.22 8.03
CA VAL A 363 19.96 12.91 7.41
C VAL A 363 20.12 14.41 7.56
N CYS A 364 19.68 15.17 6.56
CA CYS A 364 19.48 16.62 6.67
C CYS A 364 18.13 17.02 6.04
N PRO A 365 17.51 18.12 6.50
CA PRO A 365 16.22 18.60 6.00
C PRO A 365 16.36 19.27 4.62
N ALA A 366 15.33 19.97 4.16
CA ALA A 366 15.33 20.65 2.86
C ALA A 366 16.55 21.54 2.64
N ALA A 367 17.03 21.53 1.39
CA ALA A 367 18.30 22.13 0.96
C ALA A 367 19.54 21.69 1.74
N CYS A 368 19.43 20.70 2.64
CA CYS A 368 20.47 20.30 3.58
C CYS A 368 21.08 21.51 4.32
N HIS A 369 20.24 22.50 4.67
CA HIS A 369 20.68 23.78 5.25
C HIS A 369 21.27 23.61 6.66
N SER A 370 20.79 22.61 7.40
CA SER A 370 21.31 22.24 8.72
C SER A 370 22.38 21.16 8.61
N THR A 371 23.28 21.10 9.60
CA THR A 371 24.29 20.04 9.67
C THR A 371 23.64 18.66 9.70
N PRO A 372 24.12 17.70 8.88
CA PRO A 372 23.52 16.37 8.87
C PRO A 372 23.63 15.66 10.22
N VAL A 373 22.55 15.02 10.64
CA VAL A 373 22.39 14.36 11.94
C VAL A 373 22.43 12.84 11.75
N PRO A 374 23.13 12.09 12.63
CA PRO A 374 23.18 10.63 12.52
C PRO A 374 21.82 9.98 12.80
N VAL A 375 21.40 9.07 11.93
CA VAL A 375 20.17 8.29 12.03
C VAL A 375 20.45 6.99 12.79
N LYS A 376 19.72 6.78 13.88
CA LYS A 376 19.79 5.58 14.73
C LYS A 376 18.58 4.66 14.48
N PHE A 377 18.49 3.57 15.23
CA PHE A 377 17.31 2.69 15.25
C PHE A 377 16.11 3.33 15.97
N THR A 378 16.35 4.37 16.77
CA THR A 378 15.29 5.18 17.39
C THR A 378 14.75 6.21 16.40
N ARG A 379 13.44 6.45 16.45
CA ARG A 379 12.74 7.47 15.65
C ARG A 379 13.39 8.85 15.83
N LEU A 380 13.89 9.43 14.73
CA LEU A 380 14.44 10.78 14.68
C LEU A 380 13.44 11.69 13.97
N ILE A 381 13.03 12.78 14.62
CA ILE A 381 12.18 13.81 14.01
C ILE A 381 13.08 14.76 13.21
N VAL A 382 12.71 14.99 11.95
CA VAL A 382 13.39 15.91 11.05
C VAL A 382 12.53 17.17 10.92
N PRO A 383 13.08 18.38 11.09
CA PRO A 383 12.34 19.61 10.91
C PRO A 383 11.70 19.68 9.52
N PHE A 384 10.41 20.02 9.46
CA PHE A 384 9.71 20.23 8.19
C PHE A 384 10.00 21.64 7.68
N THR A 385 10.97 21.75 6.77
CA THR A 385 11.35 23.01 6.12
C THR A 385 11.21 22.90 4.60
N ILE A 386 11.11 24.06 3.93
CA ILE A 386 11.01 24.16 2.47
C ILE A 386 11.98 25.24 1.98
N SER A 387 12.61 24.98 0.84
CA SER A 387 13.49 25.93 0.17
C SER A 387 12.82 26.63 -1.01
N ILE A 388 13.36 27.79 -1.43
CA ILE A 388 12.98 28.45 -2.70
C ILE A 388 14.20 28.47 -3.65
N PRO A 389 14.15 27.83 -4.82
CA PRO A 389 13.09 26.92 -5.30
C PRO A 389 12.99 25.64 -4.45
N PRO A 390 11.84 24.92 -4.50
CA PRO A 390 11.65 23.70 -3.71
C PRO A 390 12.67 22.61 -4.04
N THR A 391 13.30 22.08 -2.99
CA THR A 391 14.18 20.91 -3.02
C THR A 391 13.49 19.71 -2.33
N ALA A 392 14.21 18.60 -2.11
CA ALA A 392 13.68 17.46 -1.37
C ALA A 392 13.23 17.86 0.04
N LEU A 393 12.29 17.12 0.64
CA LEU A 393 11.92 17.32 2.04
C LEU A 393 13.07 16.97 2.99
N MET A 394 13.84 15.94 2.64
CA MET A 394 15.04 15.53 3.37
C MET A 394 15.96 14.70 2.46
N TYR A 395 17.25 14.69 2.80
CA TYR A 395 18.30 13.93 2.14
C TYR A 395 18.94 12.98 3.15
N LEU A 396 19.19 11.74 2.73
CA LEU A 396 19.92 10.76 3.54
C LEU A 396 21.12 10.23 2.77
N GLY A 397 22.18 9.91 3.49
CA GLY A 397 23.40 9.37 2.90
C GLY A 397 24.24 8.65 3.93
N SER A 398 25.00 7.66 3.47
CA SER A 398 25.89 6.89 4.35
C SER A 398 27.18 7.64 4.70
N GLU A 399 27.54 8.66 3.91
CA GLU A 399 28.78 9.41 4.05
C GLU A 399 28.48 10.88 4.33
N LEU A 400 28.93 11.36 5.50
CA LEU A 400 28.71 12.74 5.92
C LEU A 400 29.31 13.75 4.93
N LYS A 401 30.52 13.47 4.44
CA LYS A 401 31.25 14.35 3.52
C LYS A 401 30.51 14.51 2.19
N ASP A 402 29.91 13.44 1.68
CA ASP A 402 29.19 13.47 0.42
C ASP A 402 27.90 14.29 0.53
N LEU A 403 27.15 14.13 1.63
CA LEU A 403 25.98 14.98 1.88
C LEU A 403 26.32 16.46 2.00
N ILE A 404 27.41 16.79 2.71
CA ILE A 404 27.89 18.18 2.83
C ILE A 404 28.35 18.71 1.47
N LYS A 405 29.09 17.89 0.71
CA LYS A 405 29.51 18.28 -0.64
C LYS A 405 28.30 18.53 -1.54
N TYR A 406 27.30 17.66 -1.47
CA TYR A 406 26.07 17.81 -2.23
C TYR A 406 25.27 19.04 -1.79
N SER A 407 25.21 19.36 -0.49
CA SER A 407 24.52 20.57 0.00
C SER A 407 25.10 21.85 -0.60
N HIS A 408 26.41 21.91 -0.84
CA HIS A 408 27.04 23.06 -1.51
C HIS A 408 26.69 23.16 -3.01
N THR A 409 26.18 22.10 -3.63
CA THR A 409 25.72 22.14 -5.04
C THR A 409 24.28 22.62 -5.18
N LEU A 410 23.49 22.58 -4.09
CA LEU A 410 22.10 23.00 -4.09
C LEU A 410 22.00 24.52 -4.16
N ARG A 411 21.28 25.02 -5.16
CA ARG A 411 21.00 26.45 -5.32
C ARG A 411 19.63 26.76 -4.71
N PHE A 412 19.62 27.49 -3.62
CA PHE A 412 18.42 28.02 -2.98
C PHE A 412 18.65 29.46 -2.51
N VAL A 413 17.57 30.22 -2.42
CA VAL A 413 17.55 31.62 -1.96
C VAL A 413 17.32 31.66 -0.45
N GLU A 414 16.32 30.93 0.00
CA GLU A 414 15.90 30.90 1.41
C GLU A 414 15.33 29.53 1.78
N VAL A 415 15.36 29.24 3.09
CA VAL A 415 14.71 28.09 3.71
C VAL A 415 13.85 28.60 4.84
N TYR A 416 12.59 28.18 4.87
CA TYR A 416 11.62 28.56 5.89
C TYR A 416 10.85 27.33 6.37
N ASP A 417 10.16 27.45 7.50
CA ASP A 417 9.32 26.39 8.04
C ASP A 417 8.20 26.04 7.06
N GLY A 418 7.95 24.76 6.84
CA GLY A 418 6.95 24.33 5.87
C GLY A 418 5.55 24.83 6.22
N PRO A 419 4.74 25.22 5.23
CA PRO A 419 3.42 25.78 5.46
C PRO A 419 2.52 24.76 6.14
N ALA A 420 1.61 25.25 6.99
CA ALA A 420 0.57 24.42 7.56
C ALA A 420 -0.26 23.80 6.41
N PRO A 421 -0.51 22.48 6.41
CA PRO A 421 -1.25 21.84 5.35
C PRO A 421 -2.70 22.32 5.33
N ARG A 422 -3.27 22.39 4.13
CA ARG A 422 -4.58 23.02 3.91
C ARG A 422 -5.70 22.25 4.60
N HIS A 423 -6.51 23.00 5.36
CA HIS A 423 -7.57 22.45 6.21
C HIS A 423 -8.70 21.75 5.42
N ASP A 424 -9.18 22.40 4.37
CA ASP A 424 -10.21 21.90 3.46
C ASP A 424 -9.82 20.54 2.85
N ILE A 425 -8.55 20.40 2.48
CA ILE A 425 -8.02 19.15 1.95
C ILE A 425 -7.97 18.08 3.04
N ILE A 426 -7.38 18.37 4.19
CA ILE A 426 -7.27 17.35 5.25
C ILE A 426 -8.66 16.90 5.73
N THR A 427 -9.62 17.82 5.86
CA THR A 427 -11.00 17.43 6.21
C THR A 427 -11.67 16.60 5.14
N MET A 428 -11.48 16.93 3.86
CA MET A 428 -11.95 16.12 2.76
C MET A 428 -11.36 14.70 2.82
N HIS A 429 -10.08 14.55 3.11
CA HIS A 429 -9.46 13.22 3.27
C HIS A 429 -9.93 12.49 4.53
N ARG A 430 -10.11 13.17 5.67
CA ARG A 430 -10.53 12.54 6.94
C ARG A 430 -12.02 12.22 7.03
N HIS A 431 -12.88 13.00 6.40
CA HIS A 431 -14.34 12.93 6.57
C HIS A 431 -15.13 12.83 5.28
N GLY A 432 -14.49 12.98 4.10
CA GLY A 432 -15.15 12.88 2.79
C GLY A 432 -15.83 14.16 2.33
N HIS A 433 -15.76 15.23 3.12
CA HIS A 433 -16.33 16.54 2.78
C HIS A 433 -15.38 17.66 3.21
N ALA A 434 -15.22 18.69 2.37
CA ALA A 434 -14.28 19.79 2.58
C ALA A 434 -14.58 20.68 3.80
N PHE A 435 -15.76 20.52 4.41
CA PHE A 435 -16.18 21.26 5.61
C PHE A 435 -16.08 20.42 6.89
N GLY A 436 -15.61 19.16 6.78
CA GLY A 436 -15.74 18.17 7.85
C GLY A 436 -17.18 17.70 7.98
N GLY A 437 -17.40 16.38 8.06
CA GLY A 437 -18.74 15.85 8.31
C GLY A 437 -19.24 16.35 9.67
N LEU A 438 -20.46 16.89 9.72
CA LEU A 438 -21.10 17.19 11.00
C LEU A 438 -21.24 15.87 11.80
N PRO A 439 -20.89 15.85 13.10
CA PRO A 439 -20.97 14.63 13.90
C PRO A 439 -22.35 13.98 13.80
N TRP A 440 -22.43 12.66 13.85
CA TRP A 440 -23.72 11.93 13.80
C TRP A 440 -24.73 12.44 14.85
N LEU A 441 -24.24 12.90 16.02
CA LEU A 441 -25.06 13.53 17.06
C LEU A 441 -25.76 14.82 16.61
N PHE A 442 -25.14 15.61 15.72
CA PHE A 442 -25.79 16.79 15.14
C PHE A 442 -27.02 16.38 14.34
N TRP A 443 -26.91 15.34 13.52
CA TRP A 443 -28.03 14.83 12.73
C TRP A 443 -29.14 14.22 13.61
N ILE A 444 -28.77 13.53 14.69
CA ILE A 444 -29.75 13.04 15.68
C ILE A 444 -30.45 14.21 16.37
N SER A 445 -29.71 15.24 16.79
CA SER A 445 -30.26 16.44 17.41
C SER A 445 -31.20 17.18 16.45
N LEU A 446 -30.81 17.31 15.18
CA LEU A 446 -31.63 17.91 14.13
C LEU A 446 -32.94 17.13 13.92
N VAL A 447 -32.87 15.79 13.81
CA VAL A 447 -34.04 14.93 13.66
C VAL A 447 -34.95 15.02 14.89
N LEU A 448 -34.38 15.02 16.11
CA LEU A 448 -35.12 15.17 17.35
C LEU A 448 -35.83 16.53 17.41
N LEU A 449 -35.15 17.62 17.06
CA LEU A 449 -35.71 18.96 17.05
C LEU A 449 -36.83 19.09 16.02
N ILE A 450 -36.65 18.53 14.82
CA ILE A 450 -37.69 18.44 13.80
C ILE A 450 -38.90 17.66 14.32
N ALA A 451 -38.70 16.50 14.98
CA ALA A 451 -39.78 15.69 15.51
C ALA A 451 -40.55 16.42 16.63
N ILE A 452 -39.85 17.09 17.55
CA ILE A 452 -40.46 17.90 18.61
C ILE A 452 -41.28 19.03 18.00
N PHE A 453 -40.72 19.75 17.02
CA PHE A 453 -41.43 20.81 16.31
C PHE A 453 -42.74 20.30 15.68
N HIS A 454 -42.70 19.16 14.98
CA HIS A 454 -43.88 18.57 14.36
C HIS A 454 -44.90 18.08 15.39
N MET A 455 -44.47 17.55 16.54
CA MET A 455 -45.37 17.21 17.65
C MET A 455 -46.11 18.45 18.19
N PHE A 456 -45.40 19.56 18.37
CA PHE A 456 -46.02 20.83 18.78
C PHE A 456 -46.98 21.37 17.72
N PHE A 457 -46.59 21.33 16.45
CA PHE A 457 -47.43 21.75 15.33
C PHE A 457 -48.72 20.92 15.24
N CYS A 458 -48.61 19.60 15.32
CA CYS A 458 -49.76 18.70 15.36
C CYS A 458 -50.64 18.95 16.59
N LYS A 459 -50.06 19.24 17.76
CA LYS A 459 -50.83 19.59 18.97
C LYS A 459 -51.64 20.86 18.79
N ILE A 460 -51.07 21.90 18.17
CA ILE A 460 -51.77 23.16 17.88
C ILE A 460 -52.94 22.90 16.93
N ILE A 461 -52.71 22.18 15.83
CA ILE A 461 -53.76 21.83 14.86
C ILE A 461 -54.86 20.97 15.51
N TYR A 462 -54.49 19.97 16.30
CA TYR A 462 -55.44 19.11 17.02
C TYR A 462 -56.31 19.92 17.98
N ASN A 463 -55.71 20.83 18.76
CA ASN A 463 -56.46 21.68 19.67
C ASN A 463 -57.40 22.63 18.93
N GLU A 464 -56.99 23.21 17.81
CA GLU A 464 -57.82 24.10 16.99
C GLU A 464 -59.00 23.35 16.34
N LEU A 465 -58.76 22.14 15.81
CA LEU A 465 -59.81 21.28 15.25
C LEU A 465 -60.77 20.77 16.33
N ARG A 466 -60.27 20.42 17.52
CA ARG A 466 -61.11 19.97 18.64
C ARG A 466 -61.93 21.12 19.23
N ASN A 467 -61.39 22.34 19.29
CA ASN A 467 -62.14 23.53 19.69
C ASN A 467 -63.25 23.85 18.68
N LYS A 468 -63.01 23.69 17.37
CA LYS A 468 -64.07 23.84 16.36
C LYS A 468 -65.20 22.82 16.53
N ASN A 469 -64.90 21.61 16.98
CA ASN A 469 -65.93 20.59 17.26
C ASN A 469 -66.74 20.89 18.54
N GLN A 470 -66.27 21.75 19.44
CA GLN A 470 -67.05 22.22 20.60
C GLN A 470 -67.94 23.44 20.27
N ILE A 471 -67.76 24.08 19.12
CA ILE A 471 -68.63 25.18 18.65
C ILE A 471 -69.71 24.57 17.74
N SER A 472 -70.59 23.78 18.34
CA SER A 472 -71.88 23.42 17.76
C SER A 472 -72.99 23.48 18.80
N GLU A 473 -73.01 24.55 19.61
CA GLU A 473 -74.22 25.04 20.27
C GLU A 473 -74.22 26.59 20.30
N PRO A 474 -75.36 27.26 20.08
CA PRO A 474 -75.43 28.72 19.93
C PRO A 474 -75.90 29.42 21.21
N ARG A 475 -75.13 30.38 21.73
CA ARG A 475 -75.57 31.75 22.12
C ARG A 475 -74.53 32.53 22.92
N ASP A 476 -74.18 33.69 22.37
CA ASP A 476 -74.17 35.01 22.99
C ASP A 476 -73.43 35.24 24.33
N SER A 477 -72.20 35.75 24.23
CA SER A 477 -71.89 37.17 24.47
C SER A 477 -70.38 37.33 24.59
N TRP A 478 -69.81 38.20 23.76
CA TRP A 478 -68.39 38.51 23.71
C TRP A 478 -67.90 39.08 25.05
N ARG A 479 -67.33 38.23 25.92
CA ARG A 479 -66.48 38.68 27.02
C ARG A 479 -65.03 38.63 26.55
N LEU A 480 -64.44 39.81 26.38
CA LEU A 480 -63.01 39.95 26.12
C LEU A 480 -62.20 39.34 27.29
N PRO A 481 -61.13 38.58 27.02
CA PRO A 481 -60.23 38.06 28.04
C PRO A 481 -59.54 39.20 28.82
N ARG A 482 -59.38 38.99 30.13
CA ARG A 482 -58.83 39.90 31.15
C ARG A 482 -57.37 40.36 30.94
N TYR A 483 -56.77 40.10 29.78
CA TYR A 483 -55.42 40.52 29.41
C TYR A 483 -55.41 41.83 28.58
N ALA A 484 -56.58 42.27 28.09
CA ALA A 484 -56.70 43.49 27.27
C ALA A 484 -57.08 44.76 28.06
N SER A 485 -57.28 44.68 29.38
CA SER A 485 -57.56 45.84 30.24
C SER A 485 -56.32 46.58 30.75
N ASP A 486 -55.14 45.96 30.67
CA ASP A 486 -53.90 46.51 31.25
C ASP A 486 -53.06 47.32 30.25
N LEU A 487 -53.54 47.49 29.01
CA LEU A 487 -52.90 48.32 27.99
C LEU A 487 -53.53 49.71 27.83
N ILE A 488 -54.52 50.04 28.67
CA ILE A 488 -55.19 51.35 28.66
C ILE A 488 -55.33 51.86 30.11
N SER A 489 -54.21 52.09 30.80
CA SER A 489 -54.17 53.12 31.85
C SER A 489 -52.80 53.78 31.88
N SER A 490 -52.80 55.07 31.55
CA SER A 490 -51.63 55.93 31.45
C SER A 490 -51.22 56.45 32.84
N THR A 491 -50.84 55.59 33.78
CA THR A 491 -50.37 56.04 35.11
C THR A 491 -49.42 55.02 35.77
N ALA A 492 -48.29 54.72 35.12
CA ALA A 492 -47.18 54.00 35.78
C ALA A 492 -45.80 54.32 35.18
N PHE A 493 -45.61 55.55 34.66
CA PHE A 493 -44.33 56.00 34.09
C PHE A 493 -43.45 56.77 35.09
N GLU A 494 -43.81 56.84 36.38
CA GLU A 494 -43.12 57.72 37.35
C GLU A 494 -42.43 57.01 38.53
N THR A 495 -42.32 55.69 38.56
CA THR A 495 -41.68 54.97 39.70
C THR A 495 -40.55 54.00 39.33
N ARG A 496 -39.98 54.11 38.13
CA ARG A 496 -38.75 53.39 37.74
C ARG A 496 -37.53 54.28 37.47
N GLY A 497 -37.58 55.55 37.90
CA GLY A 497 -36.49 56.52 37.78
C GLY A 497 -35.49 56.59 38.94
N ILE A 498 -35.64 55.80 40.02
CA ILE A 498 -34.86 56.01 41.27
C ILE A 498 -33.99 54.79 41.66
N SER A 499 -34.03 53.67 40.94
CA SER A 499 -33.22 52.48 41.31
C SER A 499 -31.91 52.29 40.53
N ASN A 500 -31.55 53.20 39.61
CA ASN A 500 -30.36 53.04 38.74
C ASN A 500 -29.21 54.03 39.01
N THR A 501 -29.24 54.79 40.10
CA THR A 501 -28.21 55.80 40.43
C THR A 501 -27.28 55.44 41.59
N HIS A 502 -27.31 54.21 42.12
CA HIS A 502 -26.46 53.81 43.26
C HIS A 502 -25.46 52.66 43.02
N ILE A 503 -25.29 52.16 41.79
CA ILE A 503 -24.37 51.04 41.50
C ILE A 503 -23.23 51.40 40.51
N SER A 504 -23.19 52.65 40.00
CA SER A 504 -22.16 53.09 39.03
C SER A 504 -21.07 54.02 39.60
N ARG A 505 -20.86 54.07 40.93
CA ARG A 505 -19.89 55.00 41.57
C ARG A 505 -18.83 54.34 42.46
N ARG A 506 -18.55 53.04 42.28
CA ARG A 506 -17.60 52.29 43.12
C ARG A 506 -16.52 51.52 42.36
N ARG A 507 -16.08 52.01 41.19
CA ARG A 507 -14.96 51.39 40.46
C ARG A 507 -14.07 52.36 39.67
N ILE A 508 -13.88 53.58 40.18
CA ILE A 508 -12.87 54.52 39.70
C ILE A 508 -12.28 55.23 40.93
N THR A 509 -11.30 54.60 41.57
CA THR A 509 -10.26 55.22 42.42
C THR A 509 -9.45 54.08 43.02
N GLU A 510 -8.52 53.52 42.25
CA GLU A 510 -7.36 52.80 42.78
C GLU A 510 -6.32 52.68 41.65
N LEU A 511 -5.76 53.83 41.29
CA LEU A 511 -4.45 53.96 40.67
C LEU A 511 -3.89 55.27 41.25
N ASP A 512 -2.60 55.25 41.58
CA ASP A 512 -1.80 56.30 42.23
C ASP A 512 -1.85 56.32 43.77
N THR A 513 -0.91 55.66 44.42
CA THR A 513 0.34 56.33 44.84
C THR A 513 1.27 55.37 45.59
N VAL A 514 2.53 55.38 45.13
CA VAL A 514 3.73 54.82 45.78
C VAL A 514 4.17 55.78 46.89
N PRO A 515 4.79 55.27 47.95
CA PRO A 515 6.18 55.68 48.22
C PRO A 515 7.16 54.50 48.23
#